data_AF-A0A1X7HK32-F1
#
_entry.id   AF-A0A1X7HK32-F1
#
_cell.length_a   1.000
_cell.length_b   1.000
_cell.length_c   1.000
_cell.angle_alpha   90.00
_cell.angle_beta   90.00
_cell.angle_gamma   90.00
#
_symmetry.space_group_name_H-M   'P 1'
#
loop_
_entity.id
_entity.type
_entity.pdbx_description
1 polymer ?
#
loop_
_entity_poly.entity_id
_entity_poly.type
_entity_poly.pdbx_seq_one_letter_code
_entity_poly.pdbx_strand_id
1 'polypeptide(L)'
;MAKQQIGVIGLAVMGKNLALNIESKGFTVSVYNRSPQKTEDLLKEAEGKNLTGTFSIEEFVKSLETPRKILIMVQAGQATDGTIEQLLPHLDQGDIIIDGGNAYFPDTVRRSKELEAKGFRFIGAGVSGGEEGALKGPSIMPGGQKSAYELVQPILTAISAKINEEPCCTYIGPDGAGHYVKMVHNGIEYGDMQLICEAYHLLKDVLGLDAKELHAIFSEWNKGELDSYLIEITADIFSKYDEETGKPMVEVILDTAGQKGTGKWTSQSSLDLGVPLSMITESVFSRFLSAMKEERVEASKILNGPKTESFSGDKAEFIENVRKALFASKIVSYAQGFAQLRVASDEYNWDLQFGELAKIWRGGCIIRSRFLQNITDAYNNNPELKNLLLDPFFKEIIENYQDAWRKVITSAVTLGIPVPGFASALAYYDSYRTANLPANLLQAQRDYFGAHTFKRVDKEGVFHFNWMD
;
A
#
# COMPACT_ATOMS: atom_id res chain seq x y z
N MET A 1 -36.52 17.97 -11.06
CA MET A 1 -35.87 16.66 -10.85
C MET A 1 -35.69 16.43 -9.37
N ALA A 2 -35.90 15.21 -8.87
CA ALA A 2 -35.55 14.88 -7.49
C ALA A 2 -34.04 15.07 -7.31
N LYS A 3 -33.64 15.71 -6.21
CA LYS A 3 -32.23 15.94 -5.93
C LYS A 3 -31.57 14.63 -5.49
N GLN A 4 -30.31 14.43 -5.87
CA GLN A 4 -29.52 13.24 -5.55
C GLN A 4 -28.62 13.51 -4.34
N GLN A 5 -28.41 12.51 -3.50
CA GLN A 5 -27.68 12.64 -2.23
C GLN A 5 -26.16 12.82 -2.41
N ILE A 6 -25.60 12.28 -3.50
CA ILE A 6 -24.17 12.36 -3.84
C ILE A 6 -23.96 12.31 -5.36
N GLY A 7 -22.90 12.95 -5.81
CA GLY A 7 -22.46 12.92 -7.21
C GLY A 7 -21.12 12.21 -7.38
N VAL A 8 -20.92 11.51 -8.51
CA VAL A 8 -19.64 10.89 -8.89
C VAL A 8 -19.19 11.44 -10.25
N ILE A 9 -17.98 11.99 -10.29
CA ILE A 9 -17.32 12.46 -11.51
C ILE A 9 -16.19 11.51 -11.89
N GLY A 10 -16.19 11.04 -13.13
CA GLY A 10 -15.16 10.14 -13.66
C GLY A 10 -15.61 8.68 -13.60
N LEU A 11 -16.03 8.16 -14.76
CA LEU A 11 -16.68 6.85 -14.87
C LEU A 11 -15.76 5.82 -15.55
N ALA A 12 -14.48 5.83 -15.17
CA ALA A 12 -13.66 4.64 -15.38
C ALA A 12 -14.13 3.51 -14.44
N VAL A 13 -13.51 2.33 -14.56
CA VAL A 13 -13.87 1.12 -13.78
C VAL A 13 -14.10 1.42 -12.29
N MET A 14 -13.17 2.14 -11.63
CA MET A 14 -13.29 2.47 -10.21
C MET A 14 -14.48 3.38 -9.89
N GLY A 15 -14.64 4.50 -10.62
CA GLY A 15 -15.72 5.45 -10.33
C GLY A 15 -17.10 4.90 -10.68
N LYS A 16 -17.20 4.10 -11.75
CA LYS A 16 -18.41 3.34 -12.11
C LYS A 16 -18.82 2.41 -10.97
N ASN A 17 -17.89 1.60 -10.48
CA ASN A 17 -18.17 0.61 -9.46
C ASN A 17 -18.50 1.24 -8.11
N LEU A 18 -17.86 2.37 -7.75
CA LEU A 18 -18.24 3.15 -6.56
C LEU A 18 -19.64 3.75 -6.69
N ALA A 19 -20.02 4.30 -7.85
CA ALA A 19 -21.38 4.80 -8.07
C ALA A 19 -22.42 3.69 -7.91
N LEU A 20 -22.17 2.51 -8.46
CA LEU A 20 -23.03 1.33 -8.31
C LEU A 20 -23.08 0.81 -6.87
N ASN A 21 -21.96 0.83 -6.16
CA ASN A 21 -21.90 0.43 -4.75
C ASN A 21 -22.72 1.40 -3.88
N ILE A 22 -22.53 2.71 -4.05
CA ILE A 22 -23.32 3.75 -3.36
C ILE A 22 -24.82 3.54 -3.60
N GLU A 23 -25.22 3.34 -4.86
CA GLU A 23 -26.63 3.11 -5.19
C GLU A 23 -27.19 1.84 -4.54
N SER A 24 -26.39 0.76 -4.50
CA SER A 24 -26.79 -0.50 -3.86
C SER A 24 -27.06 -0.37 -2.36
N LYS A 25 -26.63 0.71 -1.72
CA LYS A 25 -26.89 1.02 -0.30
C LYS A 25 -28.11 1.92 -0.11
N GLY A 26 -28.90 2.16 -1.17
CA GLY A 26 -30.12 2.94 -1.14
C GLY A 26 -29.91 4.45 -1.26
N PHE A 27 -28.69 4.89 -1.59
CA PHE A 27 -28.43 6.30 -1.88
C PHE A 27 -28.75 6.64 -3.34
N THR A 28 -29.27 7.84 -3.58
CA THR A 28 -29.50 8.35 -4.93
C THR A 28 -28.24 9.03 -5.47
N VAL A 29 -27.83 8.69 -6.71
CA VAL A 29 -26.51 9.07 -7.24
C VAL A 29 -26.64 9.83 -8.56
N SER A 30 -26.03 11.01 -8.64
CA SER A 30 -25.75 11.64 -9.94
C SER A 30 -24.39 11.23 -10.48
N VAL A 31 -24.30 10.97 -11.78
CA VAL A 31 -23.04 10.61 -12.42
C VAL A 31 -22.73 11.55 -13.58
N TYR A 32 -21.44 11.89 -13.70
CA TYR A 32 -20.92 12.73 -14.78
C TYR A 32 -19.56 12.20 -15.24
N ASN A 33 -19.32 12.29 -16.55
CA ASN A 33 -18.02 12.04 -17.13
C ASN A 33 -17.79 12.97 -18.31
N ARG A 34 -16.54 13.45 -18.48
CA ARG A 34 -16.16 14.35 -19.59
C ARG A 34 -16.55 13.80 -20.96
N SER A 35 -16.39 12.50 -21.18
CA SER A 35 -16.86 11.80 -22.38
C SER A 35 -18.28 11.27 -22.13
N PRO A 36 -19.31 11.79 -22.82
CA PRO A 36 -20.72 11.42 -22.60
C PRO A 36 -21.00 9.93 -22.71
N GLN A 37 -20.32 9.24 -23.65
CA GLN A 37 -20.49 7.81 -23.89
C GLN A 37 -20.35 6.97 -22.61
N LYS A 38 -19.40 7.30 -21.72
CA LYS A 38 -19.23 6.54 -20.46
C LYS A 38 -20.41 6.69 -19.51
N THR A 39 -21.06 7.85 -19.51
CA THR A 39 -22.28 8.08 -18.74
C THR A 39 -23.42 7.26 -19.33
N GLU A 40 -23.59 7.29 -20.66
CA GLU A 40 -24.62 6.51 -21.36
C GLU A 40 -24.45 5.00 -21.17
N ASP A 41 -23.22 4.49 -21.26
CA ASP A 41 -22.91 3.07 -21.09
C ASP A 41 -23.25 2.61 -19.67
N LEU A 42 -22.90 3.41 -18.65
CA LEU A 42 -23.26 3.11 -17.26
C LEU A 42 -24.78 3.13 -17.06
N LEU A 43 -25.51 4.10 -17.62
CA LEU A 43 -26.96 4.15 -17.49
C LEU A 43 -27.65 2.94 -18.14
N LYS A 44 -27.12 2.44 -19.26
CA LYS A 44 -27.60 1.19 -19.88
C LYS A 44 -27.29 -0.03 -19.02
N GLU A 45 -26.09 -0.12 -18.46
CA GLU A 45 -25.69 -1.20 -17.54
C GLU A 45 -26.50 -1.19 -16.24
N ALA A 46 -26.90 0.00 -15.78
CA ALA A 46 -27.59 0.24 -14.53
C ALA A 46 -29.10 0.49 -14.70
N GLU A 47 -29.72 -0.07 -15.73
CA GLU A 47 -31.15 0.10 -15.97
C GLU A 47 -31.98 -0.34 -14.74
N GLY A 48 -32.91 0.51 -14.31
CA GLY A 48 -33.73 0.28 -13.12
C GLY A 48 -33.08 0.65 -11.79
N LYS A 49 -31.83 1.13 -11.78
CA LYS A 49 -31.15 1.65 -10.59
C LYS A 49 -31.38 3.15 -10.39
N ASN A 50 -31.16 3.64 -9.16
CA ASN A 50 -31.31 5.05 -8.81
C ASN A 50 -30.08 5.90 -9.20
N LEU A 51 -29.68 5.82 -10.47
CA LEU A 51 -28.63 6.65 -11.06
C LEU A 51 -29.22 7.70 -12.00
N THR A 52 -28.80 8.95 -11.84
CA THR A 52 -29.12 10.05 -12.75
C THR A 52 -27.87 10.48 -13.49
N GLY A 53 -27.81 10.22 -14.81
CA GLY A 53 -26.72 10.72 -15.65
C GLY A 53 -26.93 12.19 -16.00
N THR A 54 -25.82 12.93 -16.06
CA THR A 54 -25.79 14.35 -16.41
C THR A 54 -24.69 14.59 -17.44
N PHE A 55 -24.86 15.61 -18.28
CA PHE A 55 -24.04 15.84 -19.47
C PHE A 55 -23.31 17.18 -19.47
N SER A 56 -23.45 17.96 -18.41
CA SER A 56 -22.64 19.15 -18.12
C SER A 56 -22.36 19.27 -16.62
N ILE A 57 -21.29 19.97 -16.25
CA ILE A 57 -20.97 20.24 -14.84
C ILE A 57 -22.09 21.04 -14.17
N GLU A 58 -22.70 22.01 -14.87
CA GLU A 58 -23.79 22.80 -14.32
C GLU A 58 -25.04 21.94 -14.02
N GLU A 59 -25.40 21.03 -14.94
CA GLU A 59 -26.49 20.08 -14.73
C GLU A 59 -26.19 19.14 -13.56
N PHE A 60 -24.98 18.59 -13.51
CA PHE A 60 -24.49 17.74 -12.42
C PHE A 60 -24.58 18.42 -11.06
N VAL A 61 -24.11 19.66 -10.94
CA VAL A 61 -24.14 20.38 -9.67
C VAL A 61 -25.57 20.75 -9.28
N LYS A 62 -26.44 21.05 -10.26
CA LYS A 62 -27.87 21.32 -10.04
C LYS A 62 -28.68 20.07 -9.71
N SER A 63 -28.21 18.85 -9.97
CA SER A 63 -28.95 17.65 -9.61
C SER A 63 -28.76 17.24 -8.14
N LEU A 64 -27.81 17.83 -7.40
CA LEU A 64 -27.44 17.43 -6.04
C LEU A 64 -28.23 18.17 -4.94
N GLU A 65 -28.43 17.47 -3.82
CA GLU A 65 -28.87 18.04 -2.52
C GLU A 65 -27.79 18.96 -1.91
N THR A 66 -28.18 19.87 -1.03
CA THR A 66 -27.25 20.76 -0.30
C THR A 66 -27.09 20.32 1.16
N PRO A 67 -25.89 20.38 1.77
CA PRO A 67 -24.61 20.64 1.11
C PRO A 67 -24.24 19.51 0.14
N ARG A 68 -23.73 19.89 -1.03
CA ARG A 68 -23.42 18.98 -2.13
C ARG A 68 -22.24 18.10 -1.75
N LYS A 69 -22.31 16.83 -2.14
CA LYS A 69 -21.26 15.83 -1.89
C LYS A 69 -20.81 15.32 -3.26
N ILE A 70 -19.57 15.60 -3.64
CA ILE A 70 -19.06 15.31 -4.99
C ILE A 70 -17.81 14.47 -4.87
N LEU A 71 -17.88 13.21 -5.29
CA LEU A 71 -16.75 12.29 -5.38
C LEU A 71 -16.10 12.38 -6.76
N ILE A 72 -14.81 12.70 -6.79
CA ILE A 72 -13.99 12.77 -8.00
C ILE A 72 -13.15 11.49 -8.10
N MET A 73 -13.32 10.77 -9.20
CA MET A 73 -12.62 9.53 -9.57
C MET A 73 -11.95 9.68 -10.95
N VAL A 74 -11.15 10.72 -11.10
CA VAL A 74 -10.39 11.01 -12.32
C VAL A 74 -8.91 10.71 -12.14
N GLN A 75 -8.12 10.90 -13.20
CA GLN A 75 -6.67 10.75 -13.11
C GLN A 75 -6.08 11.77 -12.10
N ALA A 76 -5.17 11.29 -11.24
CA ALA A 76 -4.50 12.14 -10.25
C ALA A 76 -3.66 13.25 -10.93
N GLY A 77 -3.42 14.33 -10.19
CA GLY A 77 -2.72 15.52 -10.69
C GLY A 77 -3.64 16.50 -11.43
N GLN A 78 -3.17 17.07 -12.55
CA GLN A 78 -3.83 18.17 -13.26
C GLN A 78 -5.28 17.90 -13.66
N ALA A 79 -5.64 16.65 -13.99
CA ALA A 79 -7.03 16.35 -14.35
C ALA A 79 -7.99 16.51 -13.15
N THR A 80 -7.51 16.27 -11.93
CA THR A 80 -8.28 16.52 -10.71
C THR A 80 -8.40 18.02 -10.46
N ASP A 81 -7.30 18.78 -10.58
CA ASP A 81 -7.32 20.24 -10.39
C ASP A 81 -8.24 20.93 -11.41
N GLY A 82 -8.15 20.56 -12.70
CA GLY A 82 -9.04 21.09 -13.72
C GLY A 82 -10.50 20.70 -13.54
N THR A 83 -10.79 19.57 -12.89
CA THR A 83 -12.17 19.19 -12.51
C THR A 83 -12.66 20.08 -11.36
N ILE A 84 -11.83 20.31 -10.35
CA ILE A 84 -12.15 21.20 -9.23
C ILE A 84 -12.41 22.61 -9.74
N GLU A 85 -11.55 23.16 -10.59
CA GLU A 85 -11.71 24.50 -11.18
C GLU A 85 -13.03 24.68 -11.93
N GLN A 86 -13.48 23.66 -12.66
CA GLN A 86 -14.77 23.68 -13.35
C GLN A 86 -15.97 23.61 -12.39
N LEU A 87 -15.82 22.96 -11.22
CA LEU A 87 -16.88 22.87 -10.23
C LEU A 87 -17.10 24.19 -9.49
N LEU A 88 -16.02 24.87 -9.09
CA LEU A 88 -16.06 26.02 -8.19
C LEU A 88 -17.09 27.11 -8.55
N PRO A 89 -17.28 27.52 -9.83
CA PRO A 89 -18.27 28.55 -10.18
C PRO A 89 -19.73 28.16 -9.91
N HIS A 90 -20.00 26.86 -9.68
CA HIS A 90 -21.35 26.33 -9.50
C HIS A 90 -21.65 25.88 -8.07
N LEU A 91 -20.64 25.85 -7.19
CA LEU A 91 -20.77 25.40 -5.81
C LEU A 91 -21.14 26.54 -4.87
N ASP A 92 -21.84 26.19 -3.79
CA ASP A 92 -22.16 27.09 -2.68
C ASP A 92 -21.17 26.86 -1.52
N GLN A 93 -21.06 27.85 -0.63
CA GLN A 93 -20.25 27.75 0.58
C GLN A 93 -20.66 26.52 1.42
N GLY A 94 -19.69 25.76 1.90
CA GLY A 94 -19.91 24.54 2.69
C GLY A 94 -20.17 23.26 1.89
N ASP A 95 -20.24 23.32 0.56
CA ASP A 95 -20.23 22.15 -0.32
C ASP A 95 -18.92 21.36 -0.18
N ILE A 96 -18.99 20.06 -0.45
CA ILE A 96 -17.94 19.08 -0.16
C ILE A 96 -17.45 18.43 -1.46
N ILE A 97 -16.16 18.58 -1.73
CA ILE A 97 -15.45 17.85 -2.77
C ILE A 97 -14.64 16.73 -2.11
N ILE A 98 -14.78 15.52 -2.63
CA ILE A 98 -14.07 14.31 -2.19
C ILE A 98 -13.19 13.86 -3.34
N ASP A 99 -11.87 13.89 -3.18
CA ASP A 99 -10.93 13.27 -4.13
C ASP A 99 -10.71 11.82 -3.71
N GLY A 100 -11.25 10.86 -4.49
CA GLY A 100 -11.12 9.43 -4.25
C GLY A 100 -9.99 8.76 -5.03
N GLY A 101 -9.17 9.55 -5.72
CA GLY A 101 -8.07 9.05 -6.54
C GLY A 101 -6.88 8.52 -5.72
N ASN A 102 -5.88 7.98 -6.41
CA ASN A 102 -4.57 7.75 -5.81
C ASN A 102 -3.74 9.04 -5.93
N ALA A 103 -4.10 10.08 -5.19
CA ALA A 103 -3.41 11.37 -5.23
C ALA A 103 -2.16 11.38 -4.34
N TYR A 104 -1.17 12.21 -4.71
CA TYR A 104 -0.02 12.48 -3.86
C TYR A 104 -0.47 13.41 -2.72
N PHE A 105 -0.13 13.05 -1.47
CA PHE A 105 -0.69 13.74 -0.30
C PHE A 105 -0.42 15.26 -0.25
N PRO A 106 0.71 15.82 -0.73
CA PRO A 106 0.92 17.27 -0.74
C PRO A 106 -0.05 18.01 -1.66
N ASP A 107 -0.50 17.38 -2.76
CA ASP A 107 -1.55 17.96 -3.60
C ASP A 107 -2.86 18.08 -2.81
N THR A 108 -3.14 17.10 -1.94
CA THR A 108 -4.32 17.11 -1.07
C THR A 108 -4.22 18.18 0.00
N VAL A 109 -3.05 18.34 0.63
CA VAL A 109 -2.78 19.42 1.59
C VAL A 109 -2.96 20.79 0.94
N ARG A 110 -2.42 20.97 -0.27
CA ARG A 110 -2.58 22.21 -1.04
C ARG A 110 -4.05 22.49 -1.37
N ARG A 111 -4.75 21.52 -1.98
CA ARG A 111 -6.18 21.64 -2.34
C ARG A 111 -7.05 21.93 -1.12
N SER A 112 -6.80 21.24 0.00
CA SER A 112 -7.52 21.44 1.25
C SER A 112 -7.43 22.90 1.72
N LYS A 113 -6.22 23.46 1.78
CA LYS A 113 -5.98 24.86 2.17
C LYS A 113 -6.63 25.86 1.21
N GLU A 114 -6.46 25.68 -0.10
CA GLU A 114 -7.00 26.58 -1.11
C GLU A 114 -8.53 26.60 -1.14
N LEU A 115 -9.16 25.43 -0.98
CA LEU A 115 -10.62 25.29 -0.99
C LEU A 115 -11.24 25.81 0.31
N GLU A 116 -10.61 25.55 1.45
CA GLU A 116 -11.07 26.04 2.74
C GLU A 116 -11.01 27.58 2.83
N ALA A 117 -9.97 28.19 2.28
CA ALA A 117 -9.87 29.66 2.18
C ALA A 117 -10.99 30.28 1.32
N LYS A 118 -11.58 29.50 0.41
CA LYS A 118 -12.75 29.88 -0.40
C LYS A 118 -14.08 29.42 0.23
N GLY A 119 -14.04 28.82 1.42
CA GLY A 119 -15.18 28.31 2.19
C GLY A 119 -15.83 27.04 1.63
N PHE A 120 -15.09 26.27 0.84
CA PHE A 120 -15.46 24.91 0.44
C PHE A 120 -14.80 23.89 1.37
N ARG A 121 -15.41 22.71 1.47
CA ARG A 121 -14.87 21.57 2.23
C ARG A 121 -14.20 20.58 1.28
N PHE A 122 -13.10 19.99 1.73
CA PHE A 122 -12.33 19.04 0.92
C PHE A 122 -11.94 17.80 1.73
N ILE A 123 -12.15 16.63 1.14
CA ILE A 123 -11.75 15.35 1.70
C ILE A 123 -10.86 14.65 0.67
N GLY A 124 -9.62 14.34 1.05
CA GLY A 124 -8.80 13.36 0.33
C GLY A 124 -9.05 11.98 0.89
N ALA A 125 -9.64 11.09 0.09
CA ALA A 125 -10.05 9.76 0.53
C ALA A 125 -9.35 8.67 -0.29
N GLY A 126 -8.37 8.01 0.32
CA GLY A 126 -7.76 6.85 -0.31
C GLY A 126 -8.76 5.68 -0.39
N VAL A 127 -8.97 5.13 -1.60
CA VAL A 127 -9.86 3.98 -1.82
C VAL A 127 -9.04 2.76 -2.26
N SER A 128 -9.09 1.65 -1.52
CA SER A 128 -8.38 0.40 -1.83
C SER A 128 -9.34 -0.77 -2.02
N GLY A 129 -8.98 -1.72 -2.89
CA GLY A 129 -9.80 -2.92 -3.18
C GLY A 129 -9.87 -3.35 -4.64
N GLY A 130 -9.30 -2.57 -5.55
CA GLY A 130 -9.38 -2.83 -6.98
C GLY A 130 -10.81 -2.70 -7.51
N GLU A 131 -11.04 -3.25 -8.69
CA GLU A 131 -12.33 -3.19 -9.38
C GLU A 131 -13.47 -3.84 -8.57
N GLU A 132 -13.24 -5.06 -8.08
CA GLU A 132 -14.23 -5.80 -7.32
C GLU A 132 -14.47 -5.17 -5.95
N GLY A 133 -13.41 -4.75 -5.25
CA GLY A 133 -13.53 -4.07 -3.96
C GLY A 133 -14.32 -2.77 -4.07
N ALA A 134 -14.10 -1.96 -5.12
CA ALA A 134 -14.90 -0.76 -5.36
C ALA A 134 -16.41 -1.06 -5.45
N LEU A 135 -16.78 -2.19 -6.08
CA LEU A 135 -18.16 -2.59 -6.28
C LEU A 135 -18.80 -3.19 -5.01
N LYS A 136 -18.06 -4.04 -4.28
CA LYS A 136 -18.60 -4.85 -3.18
C LYS A 136 -18.35 -4.26 -1.79
N GLY A 137 -17.25 -3.53 -1.63
CA GLY A 137 -16.80 -3.01 -0.35
C GLY A 137 -15.30 -2.70 -0.33
N PRO A 138 -14.88 -1.44 -0.57
CA PRO A 138 -13.47 -1.08 -0.47
C PRO A 138 -13.06 -0.75 0.96
N SER A 139 -11.76 -0.63 1.20
CA SER A 139 -11.25 0.11 2.36
C SER A 139 -11.16 1.60 1.99
N ILE A 140 -11.65 2.49 2.85
CA ILE A 140 -11.71 3.94 2.59
C ILE A 140 -11.00 4.71 3.71
N MET A 141 -10.08 5.58 3.32
CA MET A 141 -9.17 6.32 4.20
C MET A 141 -9.37 7.83 4.05
N PRO A 142 -10.49 8.42 4.53
CA PRO A 142 -10.78 9.85 4.40
C PRO A 142 -9.97 10.71 5.38
N GLY A 143 -9.30 11.73 4.86
CA GLY A 143 -8.72 12.85 5.61
C GLY A 143 -9.21 14.20 5.08
N GLY A 144 -9.24 15.22 5.93
CA GLY A 144 -9.79 16.55 5.61
C GLY A 144 -10.46 17.20 6.82
N GLN A 145 -11.33 18.19 6.61
CA GLN A 145 -12.05 18.80 7.73
C GLN A 145 -12.99 17.80 8.40
N LYS A 146 -12.92 17.67 9.74
CA LYS A 146 -13.76 16.71 10.50
C LYS A 146 -15.26 16.92 10.27
N SER A 147 -15.71 18.18 10.24
CA SER A 147 -17.09 18.54 9.96
C SER A 147 -17.56 18.14 8.54
N ALA A 148 -16.63 18.06 7.57
CA ALA A 148 -16.94 17.56 6.25
C ALA A 148 -17.10 16.04 6.26
N TYR A 149 -16.19 15.34 6.96
CA TYR A 149 -16.25 13.90 7.11
C TYR A 149 -17.56 13.44 7.74
N GLU A 150 -18.03 14.08 8.81
CA GLU A 150 -19.29 13.74 9.48
C GLU A 150 -20.51 13.75 8.53
N LEU A 151 -20.51 14.64 7.53
CA LEU A 151 -21.59 14.75 6.53
C LEU A 151 -21.54 13.66 5.45
N VAL A 152 -20.36 13.07 5.20
CA VAL A 152 -20.17 12.02 4.19
C VAL A 152 -20.00 10.63 4.80
N GLN A 153 -19.72 10.56 6.10
CA GLN A 153 -19.46 9.34 6.86
C GLN A 153 -20.54 8.27 6.62
N PRO A 154 -21.85 8.57 6.69
CA PRO A 154 -22.89 7.55 6.48
C PRO A 154 -22.78 6.85 5.12
N ILE A 155 -22.40 7.59 4.08
CA ILE A 155 -22.20 7.03 2.73
C ILE A 155 -20.93 6.19 2.71
N LEU A 156 -19.81 6.75 3.18
CA LEU A 156 -18.50 6.08 3.12
C LEU A 156 -18.47 4.78 3.92
N THR A 157 -19.05 4.74 5.12
CA THR A 157 -19.13 3.52 5.94
C THR A 157 -20.13 2.51 5.38
N ALA A 158 -21.23 2.97 4.77
CA ALA A 158 -22.22 2.09 4.15
C ALA A 158 -21.64 1.36 2.94
N ILE A 159 -20.75 1.98 2.17
CA ILE A 159 -20.16 1.36 0.98
C ILE A 159 -18.89 0.58 1.26
N SER A 160 -18.17 0.82 2.36
CA SER A 160 -16.90 0.14 2.67
C SER A 160 -17.08 -1.36 2.91
N ALA A 161 -16.01 -2.16 2.88
CA ALA A 161 -16.04 -3.52 3.43
C ALA A 161 -16.45 -3.51 4.91
N LYS A 162 -16.93 -4.65 5.42
CA LYS A 162 -17.22 -4.85 6.84
C LYS A 162 -16.54 -6.12 7.32
N ILE A 163 -15.94 -6.06 8.50
CA ILE A 163 -15.39 -7.21 9.22
C ILE A 163 -16.08 -7.23 10.58
N ASN A 164 -16.82 -8.30 10.88
CA ASN A 164 -17.65 -8.39 12.10
C ASN A 164 -18.58 -7.18 12.28
N GLU A 165 -19.29 -6.79 11.22
CA GLU A 165 -20.16 -5.60 11.14
C GLU A 165 -19.43 -4.23 11.26
N GLU A 166 -18.12 -4.21 11.50
CA GLU A 166 -17.35 -2.97 11.60
C GLU A 166 -16.91 -2.49 10.20
N PRO A 167 -17.20 -1.23 9.81
CA PRO A 167 -16.82 -0.70 8.51
C PRO A 167 -15.30 -0.53 8.39
N CYS A 168 -14.74 -0.91 7.25
CA CYS A 168 -13.36 -0.63 6.85
C CYS A 168 -13.21 0.84 6.36
N CYS A 169 -13.68 1.77 7.18
CA CYS A 169 -13.64 3.21 6.93
C CYS A 169 -13.65 3.95 8.27
N THR A 170 -12.68 4.83 8.47
CA THR A 170 -12.58 5.69 9.67
C THR A 170 -12.00 7.05 9.28
N TYR A 171 -12.26 8.07 10.09
CA TYR A 171 -11.61 9.36 9.89
C TYR A 171 -10.13 9.25 10.22
N ILE A 172 -9.27 9.55 9.23
CA ILE A 172 -7.84 9.36 9.36
C ILE A 172 -7.17 10.54 10.07
N GLY A 173 -7.56 11.77 9.74
CA GLY A 173 -6.92 12.99 10.21
C GLY A 173 -7.22 14.18 9.32
N PRO A 174 -6.59 15.34 9.57
CA PRO A 174 -6.79 16.54 8.77
C PRO A 174 -6.17 16.40 7.37
N ASP A 175 -6.50 17.37 6.50
CA ASP A 175 -5.87 17.59 5.19
C ASP A 175 -5.53 16.32 4.36
N GLY A 176 -4.25 16.04 4.12
CA GLY A 176 -3.72 14.96 3.30
C GLY A 176 -3.55 13.62 4.01
N ALA A 177 -3.90 13.51 5.30
CA ALA A 177 -3.67 12.31 6.10
C ALA A 177 -4.24 11.04 5.45
N GLY A 178 -5.46 11.12 4.89
CA GLY A 178 -6.11 10.01 4.21
C GLY A 178 -5.34 9.47 3.01
N HIS A 179 -4.85 10.35 2.14
CA HIS A 179 -4.02 9.97 1.01
C HIS A 179 -2.61 9.52 1.42
N TYR A 180 -2.06 10.04 2.52
CA TYR A 180 -0.78 9.55 3.06
C TYR A 180 -0.90 8.11 3.56
N VAL A 181 -1.93 7.79 4.34
CA VAL A 181 -2.18 6.41 4.78
C VAL A 181 -2.37 5.47 3.59
N LYS A 182 -3.09 5.91 2.55
CA LYS A 182 -3.25 5.11 1.32
C LYS A 182 -1.94 4.91 0.56
N MET A 183 -1.08 5.93 0.52
CA MET A 183 0.26 5.82 -0.05
C MET A 183 1.05 4.73 0.66
N VAL A 184 1.12 4.78 2.00
CA VAL A 184 1.83 3.76 2.80
C VAL A 184 1.22 2.36 2.61
N HIS A 185 -0.10 2.23 2.56
CA HIS A 185 -0.77 0.97 2.21
C HIS A 185 -0.22 0.41 0.88
N ASN A 186 -0.09 1.23 -0.17
CA ASN A 186 0.45 0.77 -1.45
C ASN A 186 1.95 0.46 -1.39
N GLY A 187 2.71 1.13 -0.54
CA GLY A 187 4.09 0.74 -0.25
C GLY A 187 4.16 -0.67 0.36
N ILE A 188 3.35 -0.93 1.38
CA ILE A 188 3.25 -2.25 2.03
C ILE A 188 2.80 -3.32 1.01
N GLU A 189 1.83 -3.01 0.16
CA GLU A 189 1.38 -3.87 -0.94
C GLU A 189 2.55 -4.27 -1.86
N TYR A 190 3.45 -3.34 -2.19
CA TYR A 190 4.61 -3.63 -3.02
C TYR A 190 5.58 -4.57 -2.30
N GLY A 191 5.79 -4.37 -1.00
CA GLY A 191 6.56 -5.25 -0.13
C GLY A 191 6.01 -6.67 -0.12
N ASP A 192 4.71 -6.83 0.16
CA ASP A 192 4.06 -8.13 0.25
C ASP A 192 4.14 -8.90 -1.08
N MET A 193 3.88 -8.23 -2.21
CA MET A 193 4.00 -8.85 -3.53
C MET A 193 5.44 -9.31 -3.82
N GLN A 194 6.44 -8.47 -3.54
CA GLN A 194 7.84 -8.81 -3.79
C GLN A 194 8.28 -10.01 -2.94
N LEU A 195 7.91 -10.04 -1.66
CA LEU A 195 8.20 -11.15 -0.75
C LEU A 195 7.58 -12.48 -1.23
N ILE A 196 6.35 -12.43 -1.75
CA ILE A 196 5.68 -13.59 -2.34
C ILE A 196 6.40 -14.04 -3.62
N CYS A 197 6.83 -13.10 -4.47
CA CYS A 197 7.61 -13.42 -5.67
C CYS A 197 8.97 -14.08 -5.33
N GLU A 198 9.64 -13.65 -4.25
CA GLU A 198 10.88 -14.27 -3.79
C GLU A 198 10.65 -15.69 -3.25
N ALA A 199 9.59 -15.91 -2.49
CA ALA A 199 9.18 -17.25 -2.07
C ALA A 199 8.92 -18.16 -3.28
N TYR A 200 8.17 -17.67 -4.28
CA TYR A 200 7.94 -18.38 -5.54
C TYR A 200 9.25 -18.72 -6.25
N HIS A 201 10.15 -17.75 -6.42
CA HIS A 201 11.42 -17.94 -7.14
C HIS A 201 12.30 -18.99 -6.45
N LEU A 202 12.39 -18.96 -5.13
CA LEU A 202 13.11 -19.98 -4.36
C LEU A 202 12.49 -21.36 -4.54
N LEU A 203 11.17 -21.49 -4.41
CA LEU A 203 10.50 -22.78 -4.57
C LEU A 203 10.64 -23.34 -5.98
N LYS A 204 10.54 -22.49 -7.00
CA LYS A 204 10.67 -22.90 -8.40
C LYS A 204 12.12 -23.28 -8.73
N ASP A 205 13.08 -22.39 -8.49
CA ASP A 205 14.44 -22.56 -9.04
C ASP A 205 15.36 -23.36 -8.12
N VAL A 206 15.11 -23.39 -6.80
CA VAL A 206 15.88 -24.23 -5.87
C VAL A 206 15.34 -25.65 -5.81
N LEU A 207 14.01 -25.82 -5.73
CA LEU A 207 13.39 -27.14 -5.55
C LEU A 207 12.85 -27.77 -6.84
N GLY A 208 12.76 -27.00 -7.93
CA GLY A 208 12.25 -27.46 -9.22
C GLY A 208 10.74 -27.69 -9.24
N LEU A 209 9.96 -27.00 -8.39
CA LEU A 209 8.53 -27.24 -8.26
C LEU A 209 7.74 -26.69 -9.45
N ASP A 210 6.74 -27.45 -9.88
CA ASP A 210 5.83 -27.04 -10.96
C ASP A 210 4.64 -26.19 -10.46
N ALA A 211 3.84 -25.67 -11.38
CA ALA A 211 2.69 -24.82 -11.05
C ALA A 211 1.64 -25.53 -10.18
N LYS A 212 1.46 -26.85 -10.30
CA LYS A 212 0.48 -27.59 -9.49
C LYS A 212 0.98 -27.76 -8.06
N GLU A 213 2.26 -28.04 -7.88
CA GLU A 213 2.90 -28.11 -6.57
C GLU A 213 2.89 -26.74 -5.88
N LEU A 214 3.21 -25.66 -6.61
CA LEU A 214 3.13 -24.29 -6.11
C LEU A 214 1.70 -23.91 -5.71
N HIS A 215 0.69 -24.24 -6.53
CA HIS A 215 -0.72 -24.04 -6.19
C HIS A 215 -1.07 -24.71 -4.86
N ALA A 216 -0.67 -25.98 -4.66
CA ALA A 216 -0.96 -26.72 -3.44
C ALA A 216 -0.28 -26.09 -2.21
N ILE A 217 0.99 -25.69 -2.32
CA ILE A 217 1.75 -25.06 -1.23
C ILE A 217 1.14 -23.74 -0.81
N PHE A 218 0.86 -22.83 -1.76
CA PHE A 218 0.28 -21.53 -1.44
C PHE A 218 -1.16 -21.65 -0.92
N SER A 219 -1.92 -22.63 -1.43
CA SER A 219 -3.24 -22.97 -0.88
C SER A 219 -3.17 -23.43 0.57
N GLU A 220 -2.14 -24.20 0.95
CA GLU A 220 -1.94 -24.64 2.32
C GLU A 220 -1.46 -23.48 3.21
N TRP A 221 -0.52 -22.67 2.74
CA TRP A 221 -0.06 -21.49 3.47
C TRP A 221 -1.21 -20.51 3.78
N ASN A 222 -2.18 -20.38 2.88
CA ASN A 222 -3.34 -19.52 3.06
C ASN A 222 -4.30 -19.99 4.17
N LYS A 223 -4.19 -21.24 4.64
CA LYS A 223 -4.99 -21.74 5.77
C LYS A 223 -4.38 -21.39 7.13
N GLY A 224 -3.10 -21.02 7.14
CA GLY A 224 -2.34 -20.70 8.35
C GLY A 224 -2.22 -19.21 8.61
N GLU A 225 -1.10 -18.80 9.22
CA GLU A 225 -0.84 -17.39 9.58
C GLU A 225 -0.58 -16.45 8.38
N LEU A 226 -0.32 -17.03 7.20
CA LEU A 226 -0.19 -16.30 5.94
C LEU A 226 -1.53 -16.02 5.25
N ASP A 227 -2.66 -16.42 5.84
CA ASP A 227 -4.03 -16.12 5.38
C ASP A 227 -4.13 -14.65 4.96
N SER A 228 -4.25 -14.44 3.65
CA SER A 228 -4.28 -13.13 3.03
C SER A 228 -4.77 -13.20 1.59
N TYR A 229 -5.35 -12.10 1.11
CA TYR A 229 -5.80 -12.02 -0.26
C TYR A 229 -4.68 -12.21 -1.29
N LEU A 230 -3.47 -11.69 -1.01
CA LEU A 230 -2.35 -11.85 -1.94
C LEU A 230 -1.87 -13.29 -2.05
N ILE A 231 -1.91 -14.07 -0.96
CA ILE A 231 -1.58 -15.51 -1.00
C ILE A 231 -2.69 -16.30 -1.71
N GLU A 232 -3.95 -15.97 -1.44
CA GLU A 232 -5.12 -16.54 -2.12
C GLU A 232 -5.03 -16.39 -3.64
N ILE A 233 -4.88 -15.16 -4.14
CA ILE A 233 -4.78 -14.95 -5.59
C ILE A 233 -3.51 -15.55 -6.19
N THR A 234 -2.41 -15.65 -5.41
CA THR A 234 -1.19 -16.31 -5.88
C THR A 234 -1.43 -17.80 -6.10
N ALA A 235 -2.11 -18.47 -5.18
CA ALA A 235 -2.53 -19.86 -5.36
C ALA A 235 -3.42 -20.02 -6.60
N ASP A 236 -4.41 -19.13 -6.78
CA ASP A 236 -5.32 -19.16 -7.93
C ASP A 236 -4.59 -18.93 -9.25
N ILE A 237 -3.60 -18.01 -9.30
CA ILE A 237 -2.79 -17.73 -10.50
C ILE A 237 -2.07 -18.99 -10.97
N PHE A 238 -1.51 -19.79 -10.06
CA PHE A 238 -0.85 -21.04 -10.42
C PHE A 238 -1.79 -22.11 -11.00
N SER A 239 -3.11 -21.97 -10.80
CA SER A 239 -4.12 -22.86 -11.38
C SER A 239 -4.51 -22.51 -12.83
N LYS A 240 -4.08 -21.34 -13.33
CA LYS A 240 -4.48 -20.85 -14.66
C LYS A 240 -3.47 -21.28 -15.72
N TYR A 241 -4.00 -21.75 -16.85
CA TYR A 241 -3.23 -22.17 -18.01
C TYR A 241 -3.64 -21.34 -19.21
N ASP A 242 -2.64 -21.04 -20.04
CA ASP A 242 -2.85 -20.37 -21.31
C ASP A 242 -3.45 -21.36 -22.33
N GLU A 243 -4.55 -20.97 -22.98
CA GLU A 243 -5.28 -21.84 -23.92
C GLU A 243 -4.48 -22.10 -25.20
N GLU A 244 -3.64 -21.15 -25.62
CA GLU A 244 -2.88 -21.26 -26.87
C GLU A 244 -1.66 -22.17 -26.73
N THR A 245 -0.89 -22.01 -25.66
CA THR A 245 0.37 -22.75 -25.43
C THR A 245 0.21 -23.99 -24.55
N GLY A 246 -0.88 -24.09 -23.79
CA GLY A 246 -1.10 -25.13 -22.77
C GLY A 246 -0.18 -25.02 -21.55
N LYS A 247 0.62 -23.94 -21.43
CA LYS A 247 1.53 -23.71 -20.31
C LYS A 247 0.84 -22.98 -19.15
N PRO A 248 1.36 -23.07 -17.91
CA PRO A 248 0.87 -22.22 -16.83
C PRO A 248 0.94 -20.75 -17.22
N MET A 249 -0.14 -20.00 -16.96
CA MET A 249 -0.27 -18.60 -17.40
C MET A 249 0.86 -17.71 -16.86
N VAL A 250 1.31 -17.97 -15.62
CA VAL A 250 2.41 -17.23 -14.99
C VAL A 250 3.75 -17.37 -15.73
N GLU A 251 3.94 -18.44 -16.52
CA GLU A 251 5.20 -18.69 -17.25
C GLU A 251 5.23 -18.06 -18.64
N VAL A 252 4.07 -17.64 -19.16
CA VAL A 252 3.98 -16.94 -20.45
C VAL A 252 3.90 -15.41 -20.28
N ILE A 253 3.66 -14.94 -19.06
CA ILE A 253 3.68 -13.51 -18.73
C ILE A 253 5.12 -12.99 -18.75
N LEU A 254 5.33 -11.87 -19.46
CA LEU A 254 6.60 -11.18 -19.48
C LEU A 254 6.97 -10.65 -18.08
N ASP A 255 8.20 -10.93 -17.63
CA ASP A 255 8.74 -10.57 -16.33
C ASP A 255 9.17 -9.08 -16.24
N THR A 256 8.28 -8.17 -16.64
CA THR A 256 8.46 -6.72 -16.57
C THR A 256 7.33 -6.10 -15.76
N ALA A 257 7.60 -5.78 -14.49
CA ALA A 257 6.58 -5.26 -13.59
C ALA A 257 6.29 -3.78 -13.87
N GLY A 258 5.02 -3.47 -14.16
CA GLY A 258 4.51 -2.11 -14.18
C GLY A 258 4.38 -1.49 -12.78
N GLN A 259 4.38 -0.16 -12.71
CA GLN A 259 4.12 0.57 -11.47
C GLN A 259 3.51 1.95 -11.76
N LYS A 260 2.62 2.43 -10.88
CA LYS A 260 1.86 3.68 -11.05
C LYS A 260 2.43 4.87 -10.24
N GLY A 261 3.60 4.72 -9.64
CA GLY A 261 4.29 5.77 -8.86
C GLY A 261 4.01 5.75 -7.36
N THR A 262 2.91 5.16 -6.88
CA THR A 262 2.53 5.20 -5.45
C THR A 262 3.53 4.49 -4.52
N GLY A 263 4.10 3.35 -4.94
CA GLY A 263 5.15 2.67 -4.19
C GLY A 263 6.43 3.53 -4.07
N LYS A 264 6.78 4.24 -5.14
CA LYS A 264 7.90 5.20 -5.15
C LYS A 264 7.65 6.35 -4.18
N TRP A 265 6.44 6.92 -4.14
CA TRP A 265 6.11 8.01 -3.22
C TRP A 265 6.30 7.64 -1.74
N THR A 266 5.93 6.40 -1.37
CA THR A 266 6.17 5.90 0.00
C THR A 266 7.66 5.94 0.35
N SER A 267 8.49 5.46 -0.57
CA SER A 267 9.96 5.40 -0.40
C SER A 267 10.60 6.79 -0.43
N GLN A 268 10.09 7.71 -1.25
CA GLN A 268 10.56 9.10 -1.25
C GLN A 268 10.23 9.79 0.07
N SER A 269 8.98 9.64 0.54
CA SER A 269 8.57 10.23 1.81
C SER A 269 9.34 9.65 3.00
N SER A 270 9.74 8.38 2.97
CA SER A 270 10.56 7.83 4.06
C SER A 270 11.97 8.42 4.07
N LEU A 271 12.56 8.68 2.89
CA LEU A 271 13.83 9.41 2.78
C LEU A 271 13.71 10.85 3.30
N ASP A 272 12.64 11.55 2.93
CA ASP A 272 12.39 12.93 3.37
C ASP A 272 12.22 13.01 4.90
N LEU A 273 11.56 12.02 5.51
CA LEU A 273 11.33 11.92 6.95
C LEU A 273 12.50 11.28 7.73
N GLY A 274 13.55 10.81 7.05
CA GLY A 274 14.66 10.09 7.69
C GLY A 274 14.27 8.75 8.33
N VAL A 275 13.27 8.05 7.78
CA VAL A 275 12.77 6.77 8.27
C VAL A 275 13.33 5.60 7.46
N PRO A 276 13.96 4.60 8.09
CA PRO A 276 14.45 3.41 7.39
C PRO A 276 13.29 2.54 6.88
N LEU A 277 13.13 2.51 5.56
CA LEU A 277 12.08 1.77 4.85
C LEU A 277 12.67 0.84 3.77
N SER A 278 13.64 0.02 4.17
CA SER A 278 14.45 -0.79 3.23
C SER A 278 13.59 -1.73 2.39
N MET A 279 12.62 -2.42 3.01
CA MET A 279 11.83 -3.47 2.36
C MET A 279 11.01 -2.97 1.19
N ILE A 280 10.24 -1.91 1.43
CA ILE A 280 9.36 -1.31 0.43
C ILE A 280 10.20 -0.66 -0.68
N THR A 281 11.33 -0.05 -0.30
CA THR A 281 12.25 0.58 -1.27
C THR A 281 12.89 -0.45 -2.20
N GLU A 282 13.37 -1.58 -1.67
CA GLU A 282 13.91 -2.70 -2.48
C GLU A 282 12.84 -3.31 -3.39
N SER A 283 11.59 -3.35 -2.94
CA SER A 283 10.47 -3.81 -3.76
C SER A 283 10.19 -2.88 -4.94
N VAL A 284 10.42 -1.56 -4.77
CA VAL A 284 10.36 -0.59 -5.87
C VAL A 284 11.53 -0.81 -6.83
N PHE A 285 12.75 -0.98 -6.33
CA PHE A 285 13.92 -1.23 -7.17
C PHE A 285 13.86 -2.55 -7.93
N SER A 286 13.29 -3.60 -7.34
CA SER A 286 13.08 -4.89 -8.00
C SER A 286 12.15 -4.77 -9.20
N ARG A 287 11.12 -3.91 -9.13
CA ARG A 287 10.29 -3.58 -10.29
C ARG A 287 11.09 -2.86 -11.37
N PHE A 288 11.92 -1.88 -11.00
CA PHE A 288 12.77 -1.16 -11.97
C PHE A 288 13.76 -2.12 -12.65
N LEU A 289 14.41 -3.00 -11.89
CA LEU A 289 15.33 -4.00 -12.40
C LEU A 289 14.61 -4.98 -13.35
N SER A 290 13.38 -5.37 -13.03
CA SER A 290 12.57 -6.22 -13.92
C SER A 290 12.27 -5.54 -15.27
N ALA A 291 12.08 -4.22 -15.28
CA ALA A 291 11.81 -3.46 -16.50
C ALA A 291 13.03 -3.38 -17.43
N MET A 292 14.25 -3.55 -16.91
CA MET A 292 15.50 -3.61 -17.68
C MET A 292 15.67 -4.99 -18.37
N LYS A 293 14.61 -5.51 -19.01
CA LYS A 293 14.56 -6.90 -19.52
C LYS A 293 15.65 -7.19 -20.55
N GLU A 294 15.83 -6.31 -21.53
CA GLU A 294 16.83 -6.49 -22.59
C GLU A 294 18.24 -6.53 -22.01
N GLU A 295 18.59 -5.56 -21.15
CA GLU A 295 19.88 -5.54 -20.44
C GLU A 295 20.11 -6.80 -19.60
N ARG A 296 19.09 -7.30 -18.88
CA ARG A 296 19.21 -8.55 -18.11
C ARG A 296 19.46 -9.76 -18.99
N VAL A 297 18.83 -9.83 -20.17
CA VAL A 297 19.03 -10.93 -21.14
C VAL A 297 20.42 -10.89 -21.77
N GLU A 298 20.98 -9.70 -21.99
CA GLU A 298 22.37 -9.56 -22.43
C GLU A 298 23.34 -9.94 -21.32
N ALA A 299 23.14 -9.42 -20.11
CA ALA A 299 23.97 -9.69 -18.96
C ALA A 299 24.04 -11.19 -18.61
N SER A 300 22.93 -11.94 -18.73
CA SER A 300 22.89 -13.37 -18.41
C SER A 300 23.75 -14.24 -19.33
N LYS A 301 24.18 -13.73 -20.49
CA LYS A 301 25.08 -14.42 -21.42
C LYS A 301 26.57 -14.17 -21.11
N ILE A 302 26.86 -13.15 -20.29
CA ILE A 302 28.22 -12.65 -20.04
C ILE A 302 28.62 -12.92 -18.58
N LEU A 303 27.72 -12.65 -17.64
CA LEU A 303 27.95 -12.79 -16.21
C LEU A 303 27.61 -14.20 -15.75
N ASN A 304 28.54 -14.86 -15.06
CA ASN A 304 28.35 -16.19 -14.52
C ASN A 304 28.00 -16.13 -13.03
N GLY A 305 26.97 -16.88 -12.63
CA GLY A 305 26.66 -17.15 -11.23
C GLY A 305 27.36 -18.40 -10.69
N PRO A 306 27.05 -18.81 -9.45
CA PRO A 306 27.50 -20.08 -8.90
C PRO A 306 27.14 -21.26 -9.82
N LYS A 307 28.03 -22.25 -9.91
CA LYS A 307 27.71 -23.54 -10.54
C LYS A 307 26.82 -24.31 -9.59
N THR A 308 25.51 -24.17 -9.76
CA THR A 308 24.53 -24.79 -8.87
C THR A 308 24.46 -26.30 -9.11
N GLU A 309 24.85 -27.07 -8.10
CA GLU A 309 24.38 -28.45 -7.98
C GLU A 309 22.91 -28.43 -7.56
N SER A 310 22.15 -29.45 -7.94
CA SER A 310 20.76 -29.59 -7.51
C SER A 310 20.67 -29.55 -5.98
N PHE A 311 19.68 -28.85 -5.45
CA PHE A 311 19.44 -28.81 -4.01
C PHE A 311 19.32 -30.23 -3.42
N SER A 312 20.18 -30.55 -2.45
CA SER A 312 20.30 -31.88 -1.85
C SER A 312 19.73 -31.98 -0.42
N GLY A 313 19.15 -30.89 0.09
CA GLY A 313 18.51 -30.87 1.41
C GLY A 313 17.08 -31.44 1.41
N ASP A 314 16.45 -31.44 2.58
CA ASP A 314 15.05 -31.83 2.74
C ASP A 314 14.13 -30.76 2.11
N LYS A 315 13.36 -31.16 1.08
CA LYS A 315 12.41 -30.29 0.39
C LYS A 315 11.33 -29.76 1.32
N ALA A 316 10.78 -30.59 2.21
CA ALA A 316 9.72 -30.19 3.12
C ALA A 316 10.23 -29.20 4.16
N GLU A 317 11.43 -29.43 4.70
CA GLU A 317 12.09 -28.47 5.60
C GLU A 317 12.34 -27.14 4.89
N PHE A 318 12.80 -27.16 3.63
CA PHE A 318 13.06 -25.93 2.88
C PHE A 318 11.78 -25.13 2.60
N ILE A 319 10.69 -25.80 2.22
CA ILE A 319 9.38 -25.17 2.01
C ILE A 319 8.93 -24.47 3.30
N GLU A 320 9.01 -25.14 4.44
CA GLU A 320 8.63 -24.55 5.73
C GLU A 320 9.56 -23.39 6.12
N ASN A 321 10.86 -23.51 5.84
CA ASN A 321 11.79 -22.42 6.11
C ASN A 321 11.48 -21.18 5.25
N VAL A 322 11.12 -21.36 3.97
CA VAL A 322 10.68 -20.26 3.08
C VAL A 322 9.39 -19.63 3.60
N ARG A 323 8.42 -20.44 4.06
CA ARG A 323 7.18 -19.96 4.67
C ARG A 323 7.45 -19.06 5.90
N LYS A 324 8.34 -19.50 6.79
CA LYS A 324 8.75 -18.74 7.98
C LYS A 324 9.51 -17.46 7.61
N ALA A 325 10.42 -17.53 6.64
CA ALA A 325 11.15 -16.38 6.12
C ALA A 325 10.21 -15.33 5.51
N LEU A 326 9.22 -15.77 4.74
CA LEU A 326 8.16 -14.92 4.18
C LEU A 326 7.40 -14.19 5.27
N PHE A 327 6.93 -14.92 6.30
CA PHE A 327 6.15 -14.31 7.37
C PHE A 327 6.98 -13.35 8.24
N ALA A 328 8.22 -13.73 8.61
CA ALA A 328 9.12 -12.86 9.35
C ALA A 328 9.46 -11.56 8.57
N SER A 329 9.71 -11.69 7.27
CA SER A 329 9.99 -10.53 6.40
C SER A 329 8.76 -9.63 6.25
N LYS A 330 7.56 -10.22 6.17
CA LYS A 330 6.29 -9.48 6.18
C LYS A 330 6.14 -8.65 7.46
N ILE A 331 6.37 -9.25 8.63
CA ILE A 331 6.35 -8.52 9.92
C ILE A 331 7.27 -7.30 9.89
N VAL A 332 8.50 -7.46 9.39
CA VAL A 332 9.47 -6.37 9.30
C VAL A 332 9.00 -5.27 8.35
N SER A 333 8.44 -5.63 7.19
CA SER A 333 7.89 -4.66 6.22
C SER A 333 6.79 -3.80 6.86
N TYR A 334 5.85 -4.42 7.58
CA TYR A 334 4.79 -3.68 8.30
C TYR A 334 5.36 -2.87 9.46
N ALA A 335 6.34 -3.38 10.20
CA ALA A 335 7.01 -2.63 11.27
C ALA A 335 7.65 -1.33 10.74
N GLN A 336 8.28 -1.38 9.57
CA GLN A 336 8.83 -0.20 8.89
C GLN A 336 7.72 0.76 8.43
N GLY A 337 6.68 0.25 7.76
CA GLY A 337 5.56 1.07 7.28
C GLY A 337 4.81 1.79 8.40
N PHE A 338 4.55 1.10 9.52
CA PHE A 338 3.92 1.72 10.70
C PHE A 338 4.86 2.70 11.43
N ALA A 339 6.18 2.44 11.47
CA ALA A 339 7.13 3.42 11.96
C ALA A 339 7.14 4.70 11.11
N GLN A 340 7.01 4.57 9.78
CA GLN A 340 6.85 5.72 8.88
C GLN A 340 5.54 6.48 9.15
N LEU A 341 4.41 5.78 9.36
CA LEU A 341 3.15 6.42 9.73
C LEU A 341 3.28 7.20 11.04
N ARG A 342 3.98 6.66 12.03
CA ARG A 342 4.23 7.34 13.31
C ARG A 342 5.02 8.62 13.13
N VAL A 343 6.17 8.55 12.45
CA VAL A 343 7.01 9.75 12.23
C VAL A 343 6.28 10.80 11.39
N ALA A 344 5.49 10.38 10.39
CA ALA A 344 4.65 11.31 9.62
C ALA A 344 3.55 11.94 10.48
N SER A 345 2.93 11.17 11.38
CA SER A 345 1.94 11.70 12.32
C SER A 345 2.54 12.79 13.21
N ASP A 346 3.78 12.58 13.69
CA ASP A 346 4.52 13.54 14.51
C ASP A 346 4.88 14.80 13.69
N GLU A 347 5.43 14.63 12.47
CA GLU A 347 5.84 15.74 11.59
C GLU A 347 4.67 16.62 11.15
N TYR A 348 3.54 16.01 10.77
CA TYR A 348 2.38 16.71 10.22
C TYR A 348 1.29 17.00 11.26
N ASN A 349 1.48 16.62 12.52
CA ASN A 349 0.52 16.79 13.61
C ASN A 349 -0.86 16.18 13.32
N TRP A 350 -0.87 14.95 12.80
CA TRP A 350 -2.10 14.29 12.35
C TRP A 350 -2.80 13.44 13.42
N ASP A 351 -2.11 13.12 14.52
CA ASP A 351 -2.62 12.27 15.61
C ASP A 351 -3.24 10.95 15.10
N LEU A 352 -2.49 10.24 14.24
CA LEU A 352 -2.95 9.02 13.59
C LEU A 352 -3.20 7.89 14.60
N GLN A 353 -4.37 7.27 14.50
CA GLN A 353 -4.76 6.15 15.36
C GLN A 353 -4.36 4.80 14.72
N PHE A 354 -3.15 4.33 14.97
CA PHE A 354 -2.57 3.18 14.24
C PHE A 354 -3.38 1.87 14.33
N GLY A 355 -4.01 1.60 15.48
CA GLY A 355 -4.91 0.45 15.65
C GLY A 355 -6.11 0.53 14.70
N GLU A 356 -6.71 1.71 14.55
CA GLU A 356 -7.81 1.94 13.61
C GLU A 356 -7.34 1.84 12.15
N LEU A 357 -6.11 2.27 11.83
CA LEU A 357 -5.54 2.08 10.49
C LEU A 357 -5.42 0.59 10.12
N ALA A 358 -4.86 -0.22 11.04
CA ALA A 358 -4.78 -1.66 10.86
C ALA A 358 -6.17 -2.30 10.72
N LYS A 359 -7.12 -1.86 11.55
CA LYS A 359 -8.50 -2.32 11.57
C LYS A 359 -9.20 -2.14 10.23
N ILE A 360 -9.07 -0.96 9.59
CA ILE A 360 -9.70 -0.68 8.29
C ILE A 360 -8.98 -1.37 7.11
N TRP A 361 -7.77 -1.88 7.31
CA TRP A 361 -7.08 -2.69 6.30
C TRP A 361 -7.46 -4.18 6.39
N ARG A 362 -8.09 -4.67 7.48
CA ARG A 362 -8.50 -6.08 7.63
C ARG A 362 -9.44 -6.56 6.52
N GLY A 363 -10.17 -5.67 5.87
CA GLY A 363 -11.11 -5.98 4.79
C GLY A 363 -11.07 -4.96 3.66
N GLY A 364 -11.59 -5.35 2.50
CA GLY A 364 -11.78 -4.48 1.34
C GLY A 364 -10.53 -4.02 0.60
N CYS A 365 -9.36 -3.98 1.25
CA CYS A 365 -8.10 -3.57 0.63
C CYS A 365 -7.32 -4.76 0.02
N ILE A 366 -6.21 -4.48 -0.69
CA ILE A 366 -5.38 -5.53 -1.32
C ILE A 366 -4.55 -6.28 -0.27
N ILE A 367 -4.02 -5.58 0.74
CA ILE A 367 -3.18 -6.19 1.78
C ILE A 367 -3.98 -6.88 2.90
N ARG A 368 -5.29 -7.04 2.71
CA ARG A 368 -6.20 -7.63 3.70
C ARG A 368 -5.75 -9.04 4.09
N SER A 369 -5.69 -9.29 5.39
CA SER A 369 -5.15 -10.51 5.97
C SER A 369 -5.55 -10.64 7.44
N ARG A 370 -5.60 -11.87 7.96
CA ARG A 370 -5.78 -12.12 9.41
C ARG A 370 -4.69 -11.45 10.24
N PHE A 371 -3.49 -11.38 9.70
CA PHE A 371 -2.32 -10.70 10.28
C PHE A 371 -2.60 -9.26 10.76
N LEU A 372 -3.50 -8.53 10.09
CA LEU A 372 -3.86 -7.16 10.47
C LEU A 372 -4.64 -7.09 11.79
N GLN A 373 -5.28 -8.18 12.21
CA GLN A 373 -5.88 -8.26 13.55
C GLN A 373 -4.80 -8.17 14.62
N ASN A 374 -3.69 -8.90 14.46
CA ASN A 374 -2.58 -8.88 15.41
C ASN A 374 -1.96 -7.48 15.54
N ILE A 375 -1.88 -6.72 14.43
CA ILE A 375 -1.43 -5.31 14.47
C ILE A 375 -2.44 -4.44 15.21
N THR A 376 -3.74 -4.65 14.95
CA THR A 376 -4.82 -3.94 15.67
C THR A 376 -4.70 -4.18 17.18
N ASP A 377 -4.52 -5.44 17.59
CA ASP A 377 -4.38 -5.83 18.99
C ASP A 377 -3.12 -5.24 19.64
N ALA A 378 -1.98 -5.23 18.93
CA ALA A 378 -0.74 -4.63 19.42
C ALA A 378 -0.90 -3.14 19.77
N TYR A 379 -1.54 -2.35 18.90
CA TYR A 379 -1.81 -0.94 19.17
C TYR A 379 -2.95 -0.70 20.16
N ASN A 380 -3.92 -1.60 20.26
CA ASN A 380 -4.93 -1.53 21.32
C ASN A 380 -4.32 -1.76 22.71
N ASN A 381 -3.35 -2.68 22.80
CA ASN A 381 -2.63 -2.96 24.04
C ASN A 381 -1.64 -1.84 24.40
N ASN A 382 -0.98 -1.26 23.40
CA ASN A 382 -0.05 -0.15 23.59
C ASN A 382 -0.15 0.88 22.44
N PRO A 383 -0.98 1.93 22.58
CA PRO A 383 -1.11 2.96 21.56
C PRO A 383 0.19 3.72 21.25
N GLU A 384 1.12 3.77 22.21
CA GLU A 384 2.42 4.44 22.08
C GLU A 384 3.54 3.52 21.55
N LEU A 385 3.20 2.31 21.10
CA LEU A 385 4.15 1.34 20.58
C LEU A 385 5.02 1.96 19.48
N LYS A 386 6.33 2.04 19.74
CA LYS A 386 7.27 2.70 18.82
C LYS A 386 7.57 1.88 17.56
N ASN A 387 7.48 0.55 17.67
CA ASN A 387 7.72 -0.38 16.58
C ASN A 387 7.02 -1.72 16.85
N LEU A 388 6.41 -2.32 15.82
CA LEU A 388 5.71 -3.61 15.93
C LEU A 388 6.60 -4.77 16.41
N LEU A 389 7.90 -4.75 16.13
CA LEU A 389 8.83 -5.79 16.59
C LEU A 389 8.98 -5.85 18.13
N LEU A 390 8.51 -4.83 18.85
CA LEU A 390 8.58 -4.77 20.32
C LEU A 390 7.32 -5.33 21.00
N ASP A 391 6.25 -5.58 20.25
CA ASP A 391 5.05 -6.23 20.78
C ASP A 391 5.33 -7.73 21.04
N PRO A 392 4.80 -8.31 22.14
CA PRO A 392 5.07 -9.70 22.52
C PRO A 392 4.75 -10.73 21.42
N PHE A 393 3.66 -10.57 20.66
CA PHE A 393 3.26 -11.52 19.64
C PHE A 393 4.25 -11.52 18.47
N PHE A 394 4.60 -10.34 17.95
CA PHE A 394 5.54 -10.25 16.83
C PHE A 394 6.96 -10.63 17.25
N LYS A 395 7.37 -10.27 18.47
CA LYS A 395 8.66 -10.65 19.03
C LYS A 395 8.81 -12.18 19.06
N GLU A 396 7.83 -12.89 19.60
CA GLU A 396 7.86 -14.35 19.71
C GLU A 396 8.00 -15.03 18.34
N ILE A 397 7.25 -14.57 17.32
CA ILE A 397 7.36 -15.10 15.96
C ILE A 397 8.76 -14.90 15.39
N ILE A 398 9.29 -13.68 15.48
CA ILE A 398 10.60 -13.34 14.93
C ILE A 398 11.70 -14.16 15.61
N GLU A 399 11.64 -14.30 16.94
CA GLU A 399 12.60 -15.11 17.70
C GLU A 399 12.58 -16.58 17.27
N ASN A 400 11.39 -17.14 17.01
CA ASN A 400 11.20 -18.52 16.57
C ASN A 400 11.53 -18.75 15.09
N TYR A 401 11.43 -17.72 14.24
CA TYR A 401 11.53 -17.87 12.77
C TYR A 401 12.87 -17.41 12.20
N GLN A 402 13.65 -16.62 12.93
CA GLN A 402 14.91 -16.05 12.41
C GLN A 402 15.93 -17.10 11.93
N ASP A 403 15.97 -18.30 12.53
CA ASP A 403 16.92 -19.33 12.10
C ASP A 403 16.55 -19.91 10.73
N ALA A 404 15.26 -20.21 10.52
CA ALA A 404 14.73 -20.60 9.22
C ALA A 404 14.98 -19.51 8.17
N TRP A 405 14.77 -18.26 8.56
CA TRP A 405 15.00 -17.11 7.71
C TRP A 405 16.47 -16.96 7.27
N ARG A 406 17.41 -17.10 8.21
CA ARG A 406 18.86 -17.09 7.93
C ARG A 406 19.28 -18.26 7.03
N LYS A 407 18.72 -19.46 7.24
CA LYS A 407 18.96 -20.61 6.35
C LYS A 407 18.53 -20.31 4.92
N VAL A 408 17.33 -19.75 4.73
CA VAL A 408 16.81 -19.38 3.39
C VAL A 408 17.73 -18.37 2.70
N ILE A 409 18.13 -17.31 3.39
CA ILE A 409 19.02 -16.29 2.81
C ILE A 409 20.39 -16.88 2.48
N THR A 410 20.95 -17.71 3.35
CA THR A 410 22.24 -18.36 3.10
C THR A 410 22.17 -19.26 1.87
N SER A 411 21.10 -20.07 1.74
CA SER A 411 20.87 -20.88 0.55
C SER A 411 20.70 -20.04 -0.70
N ALA A 412 19.88 -18.98 -0.65
CA ALA A 412 19.64 -18.09 -1.78
C ALA A 412 20.95 -17.46 -2.28
N VAL A 413 21.77 -16.90 -1.38
CA VAL A 413 23.06 -16.30 -1.71
C VAL A 413 24.03 -17.33 -2.27
N THR A 414 24.11 -18.52 -1.67
CA THR A 414 25.01 -19.60 -2.11
C THR A 414 24.64 -20.10 -3.51
N LEU A 415 23.34 -20.17 -3.80
CA LEU A 415 22.80 -20.65 -5.08
C LEU A 415 22.65 -19.53 -6.12
N GLY A 416 22.91 -18.27 -5.77
CA GLY A 416 22.77 -17.13 -6.69
C GLY A 416 21.32 -16.74 -6.99
N ILE A 417 20.37 -17.03 -6.09
CA ILE A 417 18.96 -16.63 -6.22
C ILE A 417 18.76 -15.26 -5.56
N PRO A 418 18.30 -14.23 -6.29
CA PRO A 418 18.10 -12.89 -5.75
C PRO A 418 16.90 -12.86 -4.79
N VAL A 419 17.15 -12.42 -3.56
CA VAL A 419 16.13 -12.25 -2.49
C VAL A 419 16.28 -10.88 -1.79
N PRO A 420 16.22 -9.76 -2.53
CA PRO A 420 16.49 -8.42 -1.97
C PRO A 420 15.52 -8.06 -0.84
N GLY A 421 14.26 -8.49 -0.93
CA GLY A 421 13.28 -8.40 0.14
C GLY A 421 13.72 -9.17 1.37
N PHE A 422 13.83 -10.50 1.31
CA PHE A 422 14.21 -11.29 2.50
C PHE A 422 15.52 -10.82 3.12
N ALA A 423 16.54 -10.52 2.31
CA ALA A 423 17.83 -10.05 2.79
C ALA A 423 17.74 -8.68 3.49
N SER A 424 17.03 -7.72 2.92
CA SER A 424 16.93 -6.37 3.50
C SER A 424 16.06 -6.32 4.75
N ALA A 425 15.05 -7.18 4.87
CA ALA A 425 14.31 -7.32 6.13
C ALA A 425 15.20 -7.91 7.23
N LEU A 426 16.04 -8.92 6.93
CA LEU A 426 16.92 -9.52 7.95
C LEU A 426 17.97 -8.50 8.40
N ALA A 427 18.55 -7.78 7.45
CA ALA A 427 19.49 -6.71 7.73
C ALA A 427 18.86 -5.61 8.60
N TYR A 428 17.60 -5.23 8.34
CA TYR A 428 16.87 -4.30 9.18
C TYR A 428 16.68 -4.85 10.61
N TYR A 429 16.22 -6.10 10.74
CA TYR A 429 16.00 -6.71 12.06
C TYR A 429 17.29 -6.74 12.88
N ASP A 430 18.39 -7.22 12.29
CA ASP A 430 19.70 -7.28 12.95
C ASP A 430 20.24 -5.88 13.28
N SER A 431 20.00 -4.88 12.43
CA SER A 431 20.38 -3.50 12.69
C SER A 431 19.57 -2.89 13.83
N TYR A 432 18.25 -3.09 13.83
CA TYR A 432 17.33 -2.50 14.80
C TYR A 432 17.55 -3.03 16.22
N ARG A 433 17.93 -4.31 16.37
CA ARG A 433 18.23 -4.92 17.68
C ARG A 433 19.67 -4.69 18.16
N THR A 434 20.52 -4.03 17.38
CA THR A 434 21.93 -3.81 17.72
C THR A 434 22.11 -2.45 18.37
N ALA A 435 22.46 -2.43 19.66
CA ALA A 435 22.63 -1.18 20.42
C ALA A 435 23.78 -0.30 19.90
N ASN A 436 24.86 -0.90 19.38
CA ASN A 436 26.03 -0.19 18.88
C ASN A 436 26.30 -0.59 17.42
N LEU A 437 25.84 0.24 16.48
CA LEU A 437 26.11 0.09 15.05
C LEU A 437 27.49 0.69 14.68
N PRO A 438 28.09 0.28 13.55
CA PRO A 438 29.38 0.80 13.08
C PRO A 438 29.34 2.28 12.60
N ALA A 439 28.26 3.00 12.87
CA ALA A 439 28.11 4.42 12.54
C ALA A 439 29.08 5.33 13.32
N ASN A 440 29.75 4.83 14.35
CA ASN A 440 30.86 5.52 15.00
C ASN A 440 32.04 5.77 14.04
N LEU A 441 32.38 4.79 13.19
CA LEU A 441 33.42 4.96 12.17
C LEU A 441 32.96 5.93 11.06
N LEU A 442 31.69 5.85 10.66
CA LEU A 442 31.09 6.80 9.71
C LEU A 442 31.20 8.24 10.24
N GLN A 443 30.88 8.46 11.52
CA GLN A 443 31.04 9.77 12.16
C GLN A 443 32.51 10.22 12.23
N ALA A 444 33.44 9.31 12.54
CA ALA A 444 34.86 9.62 12.54
C ALA A 444 35.36 10.05 11.14
N GLN A 445 34.95 9.34 10.09
CA GLN A 445 35.29 9.70 8.70
C GLN A 445 34.77 11.10 8.35
N ARG A 446 33.50 11.39 8.66
CA ARG A 446 32.88 12.71 8.41
C ARG A 446 33.60 13.85 9.15
N ASP A 447 34.00 13.62 10.39
CA ASP A 447 34.76 14.60 11.15
C ASP A 447 36.19 14.77 10.58
N TYR A 448 36.82 13.67 10.15
CA TYR A 448 38.15 13.67 9.55
C TYR A 448 38.24 14.55 8.31
N PHE A 449 37.42 14.29 7.28
CA PHE A 449 37.57 15.01 6.01
C PHE A 449 36.83 16.35 5.96
N GLY A 450 35.86 16.56 6.86
CA GLY A 450 34.90 17.65 6.72
C GLY A 450 34.60 18.43 8.00
N ALA A 451 35.29 18.14 9.11
CA ALA A 451 35.05 18.76 10.42
C ALA A 451 33.56 18.75 10.82
N HIS A 452 32.83 17.70 10.44
CA HIS A 452 31.39 17.58 10.65
C HIS A 452 30.98 17.36 12.12
N THR A 453 31.93 17.27 13.04
CA THR A 453 31.74 17.03 14.48
C THR A 453 31.07 15.69 14.80
N PHE A 454 31.10 15.30 16.08
CA PHE A 454 30.47 14.09 16.59
C PHE A 454 30.07 14.22 18.07
N LYS A 455 29.20 13.31 18.53
CA LYS A 455 28.87 13.13 19.96
C LYS A 455 29.67 11.99 20.56
N ARG A 456 29.80 11.96 21.89
CA ARG A 456 30.53 10.92 22.63
C ARG A 456 29.61 10.10 23.53
N VAL A 457 30.04 8.87 23.85
CA VAL A 457 29.31 7.95 24.73
C VAL A 457 29.59 8.20 26.22
N ASP A 458 30.71 8.86 26.55
CA ASP A 458 31.19 9.07 27.91
C ASP A 458 30.84 10.45 28.49
N LYS A 459 30.34 11.38 27.67
CA LYS A 459 29.94 12.73 28.09
C LYS A 459 29.06 13.42 27.05
N GLU A 460 28.21 14.31 27.53
CA GLU A 460 27.40 15.19 26.69
C GLU A 460 28.25 16.28 26.01
N GLY A 461 27.83 16.70 24.81
CA GLY A 461 28.48 17.76 24.05
C GLY A 461 28.64 17.42 22.56
N VAL A 462 29.17 18.40 21.82
CA VAL A 462 29.58 18.28 20.42
C VAL A 462 31.09 18.45 20.34
N PHE A 463 31.75 17.51 19.68
CA PHE A 463 33.21 17.40 19.67
C PHE A 463 33.73 17.38 18.23
N HIS A 464 34.92 17.95 18.05
CA HIS A 464 35.73 17.81 16.85
C HIS A 464 37.09 17.26 17.31
N PHE A 465 37.68 16.35 16.54
CA PHE A 465 39.04 15.87 16.78
C PHE A 465 39.97 16.45 15.71
N ASN A 466 41.13 16.98 16.11
CA ASN A 466 42.13 17.36 15.12
C ASN A 466 42.84 16.10 14.62
N TRP A 467 42.45 15.62 13.45
CA TRP A 467 42.96 14.37 12.86
C TRP A 467 44.30 14.53 12.16
N MET A 468 44.70 15.76 11.85
CA MET A 468 45.95 16.08 11.15
C MET A 468 46.94 16.71 12.15
N ASP A 469 48.21 16.31 12.05
CA ASP A 469 49.30 16.86 12.86
C ASP A 469 49.64 18.31 12.51
#